data_AF-A0AAQ3RVA8-F1
#
_entry.id   AF-A0AAQ3RVA8-F1
#
_cell.length_a   1.000
_cell.length_b   1.000
_cell.length_c   1.000
_cell.angle_alpha   90.00
_cell.angle_beta   90.00
_cell.angle_gamma   90.00
#
_symmetry.space_group_name_H-M   'P 1'
#
loop_
_entity.id
_entity.type
_entity.pdbx_description
1 polymer ?
#
loop_
_entity_poly.entity_id
_entity_poly.type
_entity_poly.pdbx_seq_one_letter_code
_entity_poly.pdbx_strand_id
1 'polypeptide(L)'
;MTKHSTTPNHCSREADGNKIQERGPPLGRKALGWWWALEPEQTIGHIPLTSIKVWEESSGESLLQIQLLVALRNFVVALGYQSPVCYCILLPILENGIDINSPDELNLLEDSMLLWEATLSQAPSMVPQLLQYFSRLVDIMERNFDHLQVAVNIIEDYIILGGNDFLSMHATNIAKILDLVIGNVNDKGLLSVLPVVDILIQCFPMEVPPLISSTLQKLIVICLSGGDDHDPSKTSVKASSAAILARLLVMNTNSLAQLASDPSTSLLLQAASIPVQENILLCLVDIWVDKVHYFAAFDTFTLLTYAPLREESRGKVFALGWKKFYVLLNYAVDNVSSIQKKTIGLALSIILTLRLPQVLDKLDQILSVCTSVILGRNEDLTEEESRAISYMSITNYCKKGHVLKLKKGHVLKPLFVMSIVNNSGDMSSSASPDESTIPSKEFRKRQIKFSDRINQLCLEDCVKENLQTCAAIHGELFNAAMSSMHPSAFAQLKQALKMP
;
A
#
# COMPACT_ATOMS: atom_id res chain seq x y z
N MET A 1 -2.99 -80.04 16.43
CA MET A 1 -2.37 -81.35 16.10
C MET A 1 -2.20 -81.37 14.58
N THR A 2 -1.02 -80.98 14.07
CA THR A 2 0.05 -81.84 13.47
C THR A 2 -0.36 -82.49 12.13
N LYS A 3 0.42 -82.52 11.03
CA LYS A 3 1.75 -82.03 10.63
C LYS A 3 1.94 -82.37 9.11
N HIS A 4 2.70 -81.53 8.39
CA HIS A 4 3.69 -81.78 7.29
C HIS A 4 3.36 -82.65 6.05
N SER A 5 3.40 -82.07 4.83
CA SER A 5 4.52 -81.99 3.82
C SER A 5 4.54 -83.22 2.89
N THR A 6 4.85 -83.21 1.59
CA THR A 6 5.84 -82.48 0.77
C THR A 6 5.53 -82.68 -0.74
N THR A 7 5.94 -81.74 -1.58
CA THR A 7 6.03 -81.72 -3.08
C THR A 7 7.11 -82.70 -3.62
N PRO A 8 7.29 -83.01 -4.96
CA PRO A 8 7.62 -82.02 -6.04
C PRO A 8 7.38 -82.34 -7.55
N ASN A 9 7.57 -81.27 -8.37
CA ASN A 9 8.00 -81.15 -9.80
C ASN A 9 7.09 -81.76 -10.90
N HIS A 10 6.91 -81.23 -12.13
CA HIS A 10 7.68 -80.29 -12.98
C HIS A 10 6.81 -79.75 -14.16
N CYS A 11 7.10 -78.51 -14.63
CA CYS A 11 6.93 -77.91 -15.99
C CYS A 11 5.74 -78.28 -16.90
N SER A 12 4.93 -77.27 -17.26
CA SER A 12 4.19 -77.21 -18.53
C SER A 12 4.16 -75.76 -19.03
N ARG A 13 4.35 -75.59 -20.35
CA ARG A 13 4.49 -74.33 -21.07
C ARG A 13 3.51 -74.38 -22.24
N GLU A 14 2.55 -73.45 -22.29
CA GLU A 14 1.77 -72.99 -23.47
C GLU A 14 0.76 -71.94 -22.93
N ALA A 15 0.97 -70.64 -23.18
CA ALA A 15 0.54 -69.87 -24.36
C ALA A 15 -0.86 -69.25 -24.18
N ASP A 16 -0.94 -68.15 -23.42
CA ASP A 16 -2.12 -67.27 -23.35
C ASP A 16 -1.89 -66.02 -24.21
N GLY A 17 -2.75 -65.86 -25.23
CA GLY A 17 -2.85 -64.65 -26.03
C GLY A 17 -3.72 -63.63 -25.31
N ASN A 18 -3.11 -62.56 -24.80
CA ASN A 18 -3.84 -61.42 -24.24
C ASN A 18 -3.59 -60.17 -25.10
N LYS A 19 -4.67 -59.65 -25.70
CA LYS A 19 -4.69 -58.39 -26.45
C LYS A 19 -4.42 -57.24 -25.48
N ILE A 20 -3.29 -56.56 -25.68
CA ILE A 20 -2.98 -55.28 -25.03
C ILE A 20 -3.88 -54.22 -25.64
N GLN A 21 -4.82 -53.70 -24.86
CA GLN A 21 -5.53 -52.47 -25.18
C GLN A 21 -4.65 -51.29 -24.77
N GLU A 22 -4.05 -50.65 -25.77
CA GLU A 22 -3.23 -49.45 -25.60
C GLU A 22 -4.04 -48.33 -24.94
N ARG A 23 -3.72 -48.03 -23.67
CA ARG A 23 -4.13 -46.76 -23.04
C ARG A 23 -3.29 -45.65 -23.67
N GLY A 24 -3.93 -44.74 -24.39
CA GLY A 24 -3.30 -43.50 -24.84
C GLY A 24 -2.76 -42.67 -23.67
N PRO A 25 -1.75 -41.81 -23.89
CA PRO A 25 -1.16 -41.00 -22.82
C PRO A 25 -2.14 -39.90 -22.33
N PRO A 26 -1.98 -39.40 -21.10
CA PRO A 26 -2.88 -38.40 -20.51
C PRO A 26 -2.85 -37.09 -21.32
N LEU A 27 -4.05 -36.62 -21.70
CA LEU A 27 -4.30 -35.44 -22.55
C LEU A 27 -3.61 -34.15 -22.07
N GLY A 28 -3.42 -33.99 -20.75
CA GLY A 28 -2.84 -32.78 -20.15
C GLY A 28 -1.40 -32.46 -20.60
N ARG A 29 -0.59 -33.47 -20.97
CA ARG A 29 0.80 -33.22 -21.43
C ARG A 29 0.90 -32.84 -22.90
N LYS A 30 -0.11 -33.17 -23.72
CA LYS A 30 -0.12 -32.82 -25.14
C LYS A 30 -0.70 -31.42 -25.37
N ALA A 31 -1.74 -31.01 -24.62
CA ALA A 31 -2.33 -29.68 -24.76
C ALA A 31 -1.35 -28.53 -24.44
N LEU A 32 -0.56 -28.68 -23.37
CA LEU A 32 0.48 -27.70 -22.99
C LEU A 32 1.69 -27.69 -23.94
N GLY A 33 2.00 -28.83 -24.56
CA GLY A 33 3.11 -28.94 -25.52
C GLY A 33 2.87 -28.23 -26.85
N TRP A 34 1.61 -28.00 -27.23
CA TRP A 34 1.25 -27.27 -28.46
C TRP A 34 1.42 -25.75 -28.30
N TRP A 35 1.30 -25.24 -27.07
CA TRP A 35 1.46 -23.81 -26.76
C TRP A 35 2.93 -23.36 -26.74
N TRP A 36 3.87 -24.24 -26.35
CA TRP A 36 5.30 -23.94 -26.28
C TRP A 36 6.02 -23.93 -27.65
N ALA A 37 5.36 -24.40 -28.72
CA ALA A 37 5.96 -24.56 -30.05
C ALA A 37 5.62 -23.40 -31.03
N LEU A 38 4.97 -22.34 -30.56
CA LEU A 38 4.46 -21.27 -31.42
C LEU A 38 5.30 -20.00 -31.27
N GLU A 39 6.02 -19.64 -32.33
CA GLU A 39 6.70 -18.35 -32.44
C GLU A 39 5.68 -17.20 -32.34
N PRO A 40 6.00 -16.12 -31.61
CA PRO A 40 5.03 -15.09 -31.21
C PRO A 40 4.43 -14.25 -32.35
N GLU A 41 4.93 -14.34 -33.59
CA GLU A 41 4.54 -13.42 -34.66
C GLU A 41 3.47 -13.94 -35.64
N GLN A 42 3.02 -15.21 -35.57
CA GLN A 42 2.07 -15.77 -36.56
C GLN A 42 0.75 -16.37 -36.02
N THR A 43 0.47 -16.37 -34.72
CA THR A 43 -0.64 -17.17 -34.15
C THR A 43 -1.81 -16.42 -33.52
N ILE A 44 -1.89 -15.10 -33.67
CA ILE A 44 -2.95 -14.28 -33.06
C ILE A 44 -4.36 -14.70 -33.51
N GLY A 45 -4.52 -15.34 -34.68
CA GLY A 45 -5.82 -15.78 -35.22
C GLY A 45 -6.36 -17.13 -34.72
N HIS A 46 -5.55 -18.05 -34.20
CA HIS A 46 -5.97 -19.43 -33.89
C HIS A 46 -6.10 -19.75 -32.40
N ILE A 47 -5.51 -18.94 -31.52
CA ILE A 47 -5.61 -19.04 -30.06
C ILE A 47 -7.06 -18.84 -29.53
N PRO A 48 -7.96 -18.03 -30.13
CA PRO A 48 -9.22 -17.68 -29.48
C PRO A 48 -10.29 -18.75 -29.33
N LEU A 49 -10.41 -19.66 -30.29
CA LEU A 49 -11.51 -20.65 -30.26
C LEU A 49 -11.14 -21.89 -29.45
N THR A 50 -9.84 -22.18 -29.30
CA THR A 50 -9.38 -23.37 -28.59
C THR A 50 -9.42 -23.23 -27.07
N SER A 51 -9.20 -22.03 -26.52
CA SER A 51 -9.15 -21.78 -25.08
C SER A 51 -10.54 -21.78 -24.41
N ILE A 52 -11.56 -21.18 -25.05
CA ILE A 52 -12.95 -21.24 -24.57
C ILE A 52 -13.43 -22.69 -24.58
N LYS A 53 -13.14 -23.42 -25.67
CA LYS A 53 -13.49 -24.82 -25.79
C LYS A 53 -12.79 -25.70 -24.74
N VAL A 54 -11.51 -25.42 -24.44
CA VAL A 54 -10.78 -26.10 -23.35
C VAL A 54 -11.37 -25.75 -21.98
N TRP A 55 -11.79 -24.50 -21.75
CA TRP A 55 -12.47 -24.12 -20.51
C TRP A 55 -13.77 -24.91 -20.32
N GLU A 56 -14.63 -24.94 -21.33
CA GLU A 56 -15.89 -25.70 -21.33
C GLU A 56 -15.66 -27.21 -21.17
N GLU A 57 -14.69 -27.78 -21.87
CA GLU A 57 -14.33 -29.21 -21.78
C GLU A 57 -13.69 -29.59 -20.44
N SER A 58 -13.13 -28.61 -19.72
CA SER A 58 -12.52 -28.80 -18.40
C SER A 58 -13.49 -28.60 -17.23
N SER A 59 -14.79 -28.41 -17.48
CA SER A 59 -15.78 -28.23 -16.43
C SER A 59 -15.80 -29.43 -15.48
N GLY A 60 -15.56 -29.21 -14.18
CA GLY A 60 -15.44 -30.27 -13.17
C GLY A 60 -14.01 -30.77 -12.93
N GLU A 61 -13.02 -30.30 -13.70
CA GLU A 61 -11.59 -30.54 -13.47
C GLU A 61 -10.89 -29.25 -12.97
N SER A 62 -11.14 -28.90 -11.70
CA SER A 62 -10.67 -27.64 -11.10
C SER A 62 -9.16 -27.38 -11.28
N LEU A 63 -8.32 -28.41 -11.22
CA LEU A 63 -6.89 -28.27 -11.43
C LEU A 63 -6.53 -27.80 -12.85
N LEU A 64 -7.21 -28.32 -13.89
CA LEU A 64 -6.96 -27.88 -15.26
C LEU A 64 -7.42 -26.44 -15.47
N GLN A 65 -8.57 -26.07 -14.89
CA GLN A 65 -9.09 -24.71 -14.92
C GLN A 65 -8.12 -23.73 -14.24
N ILE A 66 -7.57 -24.08 -13.08
CA ILE A 66 -6.53 -23.28 -12.39
C ILE A 66 -5.30 -23.10 -13.29
N GLN A 67 -4.80 -24.17 -13.91
CA GLN A 67 -3.63 -24.06 -14.80
C GLN A 67 -3.92 -23.18 -16.02
N LEU A 68 -5.14 -23.22 -16.55
CA LEU A 68 -5.57 -22.35 -17.64
C LEU A 68 -5.65 -20.89 -17.20
N LEU A 69 -6.20 -20.59 -16.02
CA LEU A 69 -6.23 -19.25 -15.45
C LEU A 69 -4.82 -18.68 -15.27
N VAL A 70 -3.90 -19.48 -14.70
CA VAL A 70 -2.49 -19.09 -14.53
C VAL A 70 -1.81 -18.86 -15.88
N ALA A 71 -2.05 -19.72 -16.88
CA ALA A 71 -1.50 -19.55 -18.23
C ALA A 71 -2.02 -18.27 -18.90
N LEU A 72 -3.32 -18.00 -18.81
CA LEU A 72 -3.93 -16.77 -19.33
C LEU A 72 -3.36 -15.53 -18.63
N ARG A 73 -3.16 -15.58 -17.31
CA ARG A 73 -2.55 -14.48 -16.54
C ARG A 73 -1.15 -14.18 -17.05
N ASN A 74 -0.32 -15.20 -17.20
CA ASN A 74 1.04 -15.04 -17.70
C ASN A 74 1.05 -14.53 -19.15
N PHE A 75 0.08 -14.96 -19.97
CA PHE A 75 -0.08 -14.48 -21.34
C PHE A 75 -0.46 -13.00 -21.39
N VAL A 76 -1.41 -12.55 -20.57
CA VAL A 76 -1.77 -11.13 -20.44
C VAL A 76 -0.58 -10.29 -20.02
N VAL A 77 0.19 -10.76 -19.02
CA VAL A 77 1.41 -10.09 -18.56
C VAL A 77 2.44 -9.99 -19.69
N ALA A 78 2.62 -11.07 -20.47
CA ALA A 78 3.53 -11.07 -21.61
C ALA A 78 3.09 -10.14 -22.75
N LEU A 79 1.78 -10.01 -22.99
CA LEU A 79 1.22 -9.08 -23.99
C LEU A 79 1.36 -7.61 -23.57
N GLY A 80 1.35 -7.33 -22.26
CA GLY A 80 1.39 -5.97 -21.73
C GLY A 80 0.27 -5.09 -22.32
N TYR A 81 0.65 -3.97 -22.94
CA TYR A 81 -0.30 -3.03 -23.56
C TYR A 81 -1.13 -3.64 -24.71
N GLN A 82 -0.69 -4.75 -25.31
CA GLN A 82 -1.43 -5.48 -26.34
C GLN A 82 -2.46 -6.47 -25.76
N SER A 83 -2.61 -6.51 -24.42
CA SER A 83 -3.57 -7.37 -23.74
C SER A 83 -5.02 -7.33 -24.28
N PRO A 84 -5.56 -6.22 -24.84
CA PRO A 84 -6.92 -6.23 -25.39
C PRO A 84 -7.16 -7.27 -26.49
N VAL A 85 -6.11 -7.74 -27.18
CA VAL A 85 -6.21 -8.77 -28.22
C VAL A 85 -6.82 -10.08 -27.69
N CYS A 86 -6.64 -10.40 -26.40
CA CYS A 86 -7.15 -11.63 -25.80
C CYS A 86 -8.49 -11.46 -25.04
N TYR A 87 -9.08 -10.26 -24.99
CA TYR A 87 -10.28 -9.99 -24.19
C TYR A 87 -11.50 -10.80 -24.63
N CYS A 88 -11.63 -11.12 -25.91
CA CYS A 88 -12.72 -11.96 -26.42
C CYS A 88 -12.77 -13.36 -25.79
N ILE A 89 -11.63 -13.88 -25.35
CA ILE A 89 -11.49 -15.16 -24.65
C ILE A 89 -11.54 -14.96 -23.15
N LEU A 90 -10.78 -13.96 -22.69
CA LEU A 90 -10.48 -13.76 -21.28
C LEU A 90 -11.71 -13.33 -20.49
N LEU A 91 -12.51 -12.40 -21.04
CA LEU A 91 -13.63 -11.82 -20.31
C LEU A 91 -14.72 -12.86 -19.98
N PRO A 92 -15.16 -13.74 -20.90
CA PRO A 92 -16.11 -14.81 -20.55
C PRO A 92 -15.57 -15.80 -19.51
N ILE A 93 -14.28 -16.15 -19.57
CA ILE A 93 -13.65 -17.04 -18.58
C ILE A 93 -13.62 -16.35 -17.22
N LEU A 94 -13.24 -15.07 -17.21
CA LEU A 94 -13.15 -14.29 -15.99
C LEU A 94 -14.53 -14.10 -15.34
N GLU A 95 -15.56 -13.77 -16.13
CA GLU A 95 -16.92 -13.59 -15.66
C GLU A 95 -17.47 -14.83 -14.94
N ASN A 96 -17.17 -16.02 -15.46
CA ASN A 96 -17.51 -17.28 -14.79
C ASN A 96 -16.65 -17.55 -13.55
N GLY A 97 -15.34 -17.24 -13.61
CA GLY A 97 -14.41 -17.50 -12.52
C GLY A 97 -14.59 -16.61 -11.28
N ILE A 98 -15.15 -15.41 -11.46
CA ILE A 98 -15.46 -14.47 -10.35
C ILE A 98 -16.90 -14.61 -9.83
N ASP A 99 -17.70 -15.55 -10.36
CA ASP A 99 -19.04 -15.82 -9.82
C ASP A 99 -18.94 -16.62 -8.52
N ILE A 100 -19.17 -15.92 -7.41
CA ILE A 100 -19.22 -16.47 -6.07
C ILE A 100 -20.38 -17.47 -5.85
N ASN A 101 -21.36 -17.55 -6.76
CA ASN A 101 -22.45 -18.51 -6.65
C ASN A 101 -22.15 -19.81 -7.39
N SER A 102 -21.01 -19.88 -8.09
CA SER A 102 -20.59 -21.08 -8.78
C SER A 102 -20.17 -22.17 -7.79
N PRO A 103 -20.42 -23.46 -8.08
CA PRO A 103 -20.01 -24.56 -7.20
C PRO A 103 -18.49 -24.71 -7.09
N ASP A 104 -17.74 -24.16 -8.05
CA ASP A 104 -16.28 -24.26 -8.15
C ASP A 104 -15.54 -23.05 -7.55
N GLU A 105 -16.25 -22.07 -7.00
CA GLU A 105 -15.71 -20.83 -6.42
C GLU A 105 -14.51 -21.10 -5.49
N LEU A 106 -14.64 -22.05 -4.55
CA LEU A 106 -13.60 -22.35 -3.56
C LEU A 106 -12.24 -22.72 -4.19
N ASN A 107 -12.25 -23.23 -5.42
CA ASN A 107 -11.04 -23.63 -6.13
C ASN A 107 -10.55 -22.58 -7.13
N LEU A 108 -11.47 -21.80 -7.72
CA LEU A 108 -11.15 -20.95 -8.87
C LEU A 108 -11.06 -19.46 -8.55
N LEU A 109 -11.69 -19.00 -7.46
CA LEU A 109 -11.85 -17.58 -7.18
C LEU A 109 -10.51 -16.85 -7.02
N GLU A 110 -9.56 -17.44 -6.28
CA GLU A 110 -8.24 -16.83 -6.05
C GLU A 110 -7.49 -16.56 -7.37
N ASP A 111 -7.34 -17.59 -8.21
CA ASP A 111 -6.66 -17.47 -9.49
C ASP A 111 -7.42 -16.60 -10.50
N SER A 112 -8.76 -16.59 -10.42
CA SER A 112 -9.61 -15.70 -11.23
C SER A 112 -9.43 -14.24 -10.85
N MET A 113 -9.36 -13.92 -9.54
CA MET A 113 -9.05 -12.56 -9.07
C MET A 113 -7.63 -12.13 -9.45
N LEU A 114 -6.65 -13.04 -9.41
CA LEU A 114 -5.29 -12.74 -9.87
C LEU A 114 -5.22 -12.49 -11.38
N LEU A 115 -6.00 -13.22 -12.18
CA LEU A 115 -6.16 -12.93 -13.61
C LEU A 115 -6.82 -11.56 -13.84
N TRP A 116 -7.84 -11.23 -13.04
CA TRP A 116 -8.52 -9.93 -13.09
C TRP A 116 -7.55 -8.77 -12.84
N GLU A 117 -6.81 -8.82 -11.73
CA GLU A 117 -5.82 -7.81 -11.36
C GLU A 117 -4.76 -7.63 -12.46
N ALA A 118 -4.22 -8.74 -12.98
CA ALA A 118 -3.25 -8.69 -14.06
C ALA A 118 -3.84 -8.05 -15.33
N THR A 119 -5.11 -8.33 -15.64
CA THR A 119 -5.81 -7.76 -16.80
C THR A 119 -5.93 -6.24 -16.67
N LEU A 120 -6.32 -5.73 -15.50
CA LEU A 120 -6.42 -4.29 -15.25
C LEU A 120 -5.03 -3.61 -15.24
N SER A 121 -4.04 -4.27 -14.64
CA SER A 121 -2.67 -3.79 -14.57
C SER A 121 -2.04 -3.59 -15.95
N GLN A 122 -2.35 -4.47 -16.90
CA GLN A 122 -1.82 -4.43 -18.27
C GLN A 122 -2.73 -3.71 -19.27
N ALA A 123 -3.96 -3.37 -18.88
CA ALA A 123 -4.89 -2.67 -19.75
C ALA A 123 -4.36 -1.28 -20.14
N PRO A 124 -4.31 -0.93 -21.43
CA PRO A 124 -3.90 0.41 -21.88
C PRO A 124 -4.97 1.47 -21.60
N SER A 125 -6.25 1.07 -21.54
CA SER A 125 -7.39 1.93 -21.28
C SER A 125 -8.53 1.12 -20.65
N MET A 126 -9.38 1.78 -19.84
CA MET A 126 -10.57 1.14 -19.28
C MET A 126 -11.56 0.75 -20.40
N VAL A 127 -12.09 -0.47 -20.35
CA VAL A 127 -13.16 -0.93 -21.25
C VAL A 127 -14.46 -1.17 -20.47
N PRO A 128 -15.66 -0.98 -21.07
CA PRO A 128 -16.93 -1.04 -20.32
C PRO A 128 -17.22 -2.36 -19.64
N GLN A 129 -16.78 -3.49 -20.22
CA GLN A 129 -16.99 -4.83 -19.65
C GLN A 129 -16.15 -5.01 -18.38
N LEU A 130 -14.86 -4.65 -18.42
CA LEU A 130 -14.00 -4.65 -17.24
C LEU A 130 -14.55 -3.71 -16.17
N LEU A 131 -15.07 -2.54 -16.55
CA LEU A 131 -15.63 -1.61 -15.58
C LEU A 131 -16.78 -2.25 -14.77
N GLN A 132 -17.70 -2.95 -15.44
CA GLN A 132 -18.85 -3.60 -14.82
C GLN A 132 -18.47 -4.67 -13.77
N TYR A 133 -17.34 -5.36 -13.93
CA TYR A 133 -16.91 -6.41 -13.01
C TYR A 133 -16.67 -5.90 -11.59
N PHE A 134 -16.41 -4.60 -11.39
CA PHE A 134 -16.19 -4.06 -10.05
C PHE A 134 -17.34 -4.34 -9.08
N SER A 135 -18.59 -4.43 -9.55
CA SER A 135 -19.72 -4.75 -8.66
C SER A 135 -19.56 -6.13 -8.01
N ARG A 136 -18.94 -7.10 -8.68
CA ARG A 136 -18.67 -8.44 -8.15
C ARG A 136 -17.69 -8.42 -6.97
N LEU A 137 -16.81 -7.42 -6.93
CA LEU A 137 -15.86 -7.28 -5.82
C LEU A 137 -16.58 -7.00 -4.49
N VAL A 138 -17.71 -6.31 -4.52
CA VAL A 138 -18.52 -6.08 -3.31
C VAL A 138 -18.99 -7.42 -2.74
N ASP A 139 -19.57 -8.26 -3.59
CA ASP A 139 -20.12 -9.56 -3.18
C ASP A 139 -19.03 -10.50 -2.66
N ILE A 140 -17.83 -10.48 -3.27
CA ILE A 140 -16.66 -11.24 -2.81
C ILE A 140 -16.23 -10.80 -1.42
N MET A 141 -16.09 -9.47 -1.21
CA MET A 141 -15.61 -8.92 0.06
C MET A 141 -16.63 -9.07 1.19
N GLU A 142 -17.94 -9.11 0.88
CA GLU A 142 -18.98 -9.34 1.88
C GLU A 142 -18.92 -10.74 2.52
N ARG A 143 -18.35 -11.74 1.83
CA ARG A 143 -18.24 -13.11 2.37
C ARG A 143 -17.13 -13.25 3.40
N ASN A 144 -15.92 -12.85 3.04
CA ASN A 144 -14.73 -12.90 3.90
C ASN A 144 -13.61 -12.00 3.36
N PHE A 145 -12.48 -11.98 4.08
CA PHE A 145 -11.31 -11.16 3.77
C PHE A 145 -10.09 -11.97 3.29
N ASP A 146 -10.28 -13.22 2.87
CA ASP A 146 -9.16 -14.09 2.48
C ASP A 146 -8.43 -13.56 1.25
N HIS A 147 -9.16 -12.88 0.35
CA HIS A 147 -8.63 -12.26 -0.87
C HIS A 147 -8.39 -10.75 -0.75
N LEU A 148 -8.33 -10.20 0.47
CA LEU A 148 -8.24 -8.74 0.71
C LEU A 148 -7.10 -8.08 -0.07
N GLN A 149 -5.90 -8.68 -0.10
CA GLN A 149 -4.75 -8.06 -0.75
C GLN A 149 -4.94 -7.93 -2.27
N VAL A 150 -5.53 -8.94 -2.91
CA VAL A 150 -5.80 -8.90 -4.36
C VAL A 150 -6.94 -7.93 -4.64
N ALA A 151 -7.98 -7.91 -3.79
CA ALA A 151 -9.07 -6.93 -3.88
C ALA A 151 -8.58 -5.48 -3.79
N VAL A 152 -7.68 -5.19 -2.84
CA VAL A 152 -7.04 -3.88 -2.69
C VAL A 152 -6.29 -3.47 -3.97
N ASN A 153 -5.51 -4.39 -4.56
CA ASN A 153 -4.77 -4.11 -5.80
C ASN A 153 -5.73 -3.84 -6.97
N ILE A 154 -6.82 -4.62 -7.07
CA ILE A 154 -7.89 -4.42 -8.07
C ILE A 154 -8.51 -3.03 -7.91
N ILE A 155 -8.89 -2.62 -6.69
CA ILE A 155 -9.47 -1.29 -6.43
C ILE A 155 -8.49 -0.19 -6.85
N GLU A 156 -7.22 -0.33 -6.47
CA GLU A 156 -6.16 0.61 -6.87
C GLU A 156 -6.07 0.73 -8.40
N ASP A 157 -6.11 -0.39 -9.11
CA ASP A 157 -6.06 -0.41 -10.58
C ASP A 157 -7.25 0.26 -11.22
N TYR A 158 -8.46 0.06 -10.69
CA TYR A 158 -9.63 0.77 -11.16
C TYR A 158 -9.54 2.28 -10.93
N ILE A 159 -8.99 2.72 -9.80
CA ILE A 159 -8.78 4.15 -9.52
C ILE A 159 -7.82 4.76 -10.55
N ILE A 160 -6.71 4.08 -10.83
CA ILE A 160 -5.65 4.57 -11.72
C ILE A 160 -6.05 4.48 -13.19
N LEU A 161 -6.76 3.42 -13.60
CA LEU A 161 -7.14 3.16 -14.99
C LEU A 161 -8.47 3.82 -15.36
N GLY A 162 -9.47 3.75 -14.48
CA GLY A 162 -10.84 4.14 -14.76
C GLY A 162 -11.18 5.59 -14.43
N GLY A 163 -10.42 6.23 -13.54
CA GLY A 163 -10.57 7.66 -13.26
C GLY A 163 -11.99 8.06 -12.86
N ASN A 164 -12.47 9.19 -13.42
CA ASN A 164 -13.80 9.73 -13.14
C ASN A 164 -14.94 8.79 -13.55
N ASP A 165 -14.79 8.07 -14.67
CA ASP A 165 -15.82 7.14 -15.15
C ASP A 165 -16.05 6.03 -14.13
N PHE A 166 -14.95 5.50 -13.57
CA PHE A 166 -15.01 4.52 -12.48
C PHE A 166 -15.69 5.07 -11.23
N LEU A 167 -15.27 6.25 -10.77
CA LEU A 167 -15.88 6.85 -9.58
C LEU A 167 -17.38 7.09 -9.79
N SER A 168 -17.78 7.60 -10.97
CA SER A 168 -19.18 7.89 -11.28
C SER A 168 -20.07 6.65 -11.25
N MET A 169 -19.56 5.50 -11.72
CA MET A 169 -20.32 4.26 -11.79
C MET A 169 -20.31 3.47 -10.46
N HIS A 170 -19.22 3.56 -9.69
CA HIS A 170 -18.98 2.66 -8.55
C HIS A 170 -18.75 3.36 -7.21
N ALA A 171 -18.99 4.66 -7.09
CA ALA A 171 -18.89 5.42 -5.84
C ALA A 171 -19.52 4.72 -4.63
N THR A 172 -20.75 4.21 -4.76
CA THR A 172 -21.46 3.53 -3.68
C THR A 172 -20.83 2.18 -3.32
N ASN A 173 -20.32 1.44 -4.32
CA ASN A 173 -19.64 0.16 -4.12
C ASN A 173 -18.31 0.36 -3.39
N ILE A 174 -17.54 1.40 -3.74
CA ILE A 174 -16.31 1.77 -3.04
C ILE A 174 -16.59 2.08 -1.57
N ALA A 175 -17.58 2.92 -1.29
CA ALA A 175 -17.96 3.27 0.08
C ALA A 175 -18.35 2.03 0.90
N LYS A 176 -19.16 1.13 0.31
CA LYS A 176 -19.54 -0.14 0.95
C LYS A 176 -18.33 -1.03 1.28
N ILE A 177 -17.41 -1.24 0.33
CA ILE A 177 -16.22 -2.07 0.56
C ILE A 177 -15.36 -1.45 1.66
N LEU A 178 -15.11 -0.13 1.62
CA LEU A 178 -14.30 0.53 2.64
C LEU A 178 -14.96 0.45 4.02
N ASP A 179 -16.28 0.64 4.11
CA ASP A 179 -16.99 0.54 5.39
C ASP A 179 -17.03 -0.88 5.95
N LEU A 180 -17.07 -1.88 5.07
CA LEU A 180 -17.00 -3.30 5.44
C LEU A 180 -15.60 -3.69 5.91
N VAL A 181 -14.54 -3.19 5.27
CA VAL A 181 -13.16 -3.54 5.61
C VAL A 181 -12.70 -2.77 6.86
N ILE A 182 -12.91 -1.46 6.90
CA ILE A 182 -12.39 -0.58 7.95
C ILE A 182 -13.23 -0.78 9.22
N GLY A 183 -12.61 -1.46 10.19
CA GLY A 183 -13.21 -1.85 11.48
C GLY A 183 -13.33 -3.37 11.67
N ASN A 184 -13.25 -4.16 10.59
CA ASN A 184 -13.42 -5.62 10.65
C ASN A 184 -12.15 -6.42 10.34
N VAL A 185 -11.08 -5.76 9.87
CA VAL A 185 -9.77 -6.39 9.63
C VAL A 185 -8.76 -6.04 10.72
N ASN A 186 -7.70 -6.86 10.85
CA ASN A 186 -6.60 -6.58 11.76
C ASN A 186 -5.70 -5.43 11.25
N ASP A 187 -4.74 -4.99 12.07
CA ASP A 187 -3.84 -3.87 11.75
C ASP A 187 -3.08 -4.06 10.43
N LYS A 188 -2.66 -5.30 10.11
CA LYS A 188 -2.00 -5.63 8.83
C LYS A 188 -2.95 -5.45 7.64
N GLY A 189 -4.18 -5.94 7.76
CA GLY A 189 -5.21 -5.77 6.74
C GLY A 189 -5.54 -4.29 6.53
N LEU A 190 -5.66 -3.53 7.61
CA LEU A 190 -5.93 -2.10 7.54
C LEU A 190 -4.79 -1.34 6.83
N LEU A 191 -3.52 -1.64 7.17
CA LEU A 191 -2.36 -1.06 6.48
C LEU A 191 -2.32 -1.37 4.98
N SER A 192 -2.87 -2.51 4.54
CA SER A 192 -2.97 -2.79 3.10
C SER A 192 -4.02 -1.91 2.39
N VAL A 193 -5.07 -1.48 3.10
CA VAL A 193 -6.22 -0.76 2.53
C VAL A 193 -6.03 0.76 2.58
N LEU A 194 -5.33 1.29 3.58
CA LEU A 194 -5.10 2.73 3.73
C LEU A 194 -4.49 3.41 2.48
N PRO A 195 -3.55 2.81 1.73
CA PRO A 195 -3.07 3.37 0.46
C PRO A 195 -4.17 3.60 -0.59
N VAL A 196 -5.21 2.76 -0.62
CA VAL A 196 -6.38 2.95 -1.51
C VAL A 196 -7.20 4.16 -1.08
N VAL A 197 -7.34 4.40 0.23
CA VAL A 197 -7.99 5.62 0.72
C VAL A 197 -7.17 6.87 0.37
N ASP A 198 -5.83 6.79 0.50
CA ASP A 198 -4.92 7.90 0.15
C ASP A 198 -5.01 8.27 -1.34
N ILE A 199 -4.94 7.28 -2.25
CA ILE A 199 -5.00 7.53 -3.70
C ILE A 199 -6.39 8.01 -4.15
N LEU A 200 -7.47 7.56 -3.50
CA LEU A 200 -8.82 8.08 -3.78
C LEU A 200 -8.93 9.57 -3.46
N ILE A 201 -8.44 10.01 -2.30
CA ILE A 201 -8.45 11.43 -1.90
C ILE A 201 -7.50 12.24 -2.79
N GLN A 202 -6.35 11.67 -3.15
CA GLN A 202 -5.39 12.31 -4.05
C GLN A 202 -5.99 12.56 -5.45
N CYS A 203 -6.70 11.56 -6.00
CA CYS A 203 -7.28 11.65 -7.34
C CYS A 203 -8.59 12.46 -7.36
N PHE A 204 -9.42 12.38 -6.31
CA PHE A 204 -10.78 12.92 -6.29
C PHE A 204 -11.09 13.66 -4.96
N PRO A 205 -10.36 14.75 -4.65
CA PRO A 205 -10.42 15.41 -3.34
C PRO A 205 -11.74 16.11 -3.01
N MET A 206 -12.63 16.31 -3.99
CA MET A 206 -13.92 16.96 -3.78
C MET A 206 -15.07 15.96 -3.69
N GLU A 207 -15.02 14.92 -4.53
CA GLU A 207 -16.08 13.95 -4.73
C GLU A 207 -16.01 12.82 -3.71
N VAL A 208 -14.82 12.29 -3.42
CA VAL A 208 -14.65 11.13 -2.53
C VAL A 208 -14.95 11.44 -1.07
N PRO A 209 -14.42 12.52 -0.44
CA PRO A 209 -14.60 12.73 0.99
C PRO A 209 -16.05 12.65 1.50
N PRO A 210 -17.06 13.28 0.86
CA PRO A 210 -18.44 13.11 1.29
C PRO A 210 -18.95 11.68 1.11
N LEU A 211 -18.52 10.97 0.05
CA LEU A 211 -18.93 9.58 -0.23
C LEU A 211 -18.42 8.58 0.82
N ILE A 212 -17.19 8.79 1.33
CA ILE A 212 -16.55 7.89 2.30
C ILE A 212 -16.51 8.48 3.72
N SER A 213 -17.49 9.33 4.06
CA SER A 213 -17.54 10.04 5.35
C SER A 213 -17.41 9.09 6.55
N SER A 214 -18.13 7.96 6.55
CA SER A 214 -18.06 6.97 7.65
C SER A 214 -16.66 6.39 7.81
N THR A 215 -16.02 6.02 6.69
CA THR A 215 -14.62 5.58 6.66
C THR A 215 -13.68 6.64 7.25
N LEU A 216 -13.81 7.91 6.86
CA LEU A 216 -12.98 9.00 7.38
C LEU A 216 -13.20 9.25 8.88
N GLN A 217 -14.44 9.14 9.36
CA GLN A 217 -14.76 9.21 10.78
C GLN A 217 -14.10 8.07 11.57
N LYS A 218 -14.12 6.84 11.04
CA LYS A 218 -13.39 5.72 11.65
C LYS A 218 -11.88 5.98 11.70
N LEU A 219 -11.29 6.62 10.68
CA LEU A 219 -9.88 7.02 10.72
C LEU A 219 -9.59 8.07 11.81
N ILE A 220 -10.49 9.04 12.02
CA ILE A 220 -10.39 9.99 13.14
C ILE A 220 -10.40 9.24 14.48
N VAL A 221 -11.34 8.30 14.66
CA VAL A 221 -11.41 7.47 15.88
C VAL A 221 -10.12 6.68 16.05
N ILE A 222 -9.58 6.05 15.00
CA ILE A 222 -8.31 5.31 15.04
C ILE A 222 -7.16 6.20 15.52
N CYS A 223 -7.05 7.41 14.98
CA CYS A 223 -6.03 8.38 15.39
C CYS A 223 -6.15 8.73 16.87
N LEU A 224 -7.36 9.01 17.34
CA LEU A 224 -7.63 9.48 18.71
C LEU A 224 -7.76 8.34 19.73
N SER A 225 -7.78 7.08 19.30
CA SER A 225 -7.90 5.95 20.20
C SER A 225 -6.67 5.81 21.10
N GLY A 226 -6.90 5.86 22.41
CA GLY A 226 -5.89 5.48 23.41
C GLY A 226 -5.48 4.03 23.20
N GLY A 227 -4.19 3.75 23.10
CA GLY A 227 -3.68 2.41 22.83
C GLY A 227 -2.21 2.26 23.19
N ASP A 228 -1.80 1.02 23.40
CA ASP A 228 -0.43 0.67 23.74
C ASP A 228 0.51 0.98 22.55
N ASP A 229 1.14 2.15 22.54
CA ASP A 229 2.09 2.61 21.52
C ASP A 229 3.38 1.74 21.46
N HIS A 230 3.41 0.65 22.24
CA HIS A 230 4.41 -0.40 22.15
C HIS A 230 4.17 -1.40 21.01
N ASP A 231 2.95 -1.46 20.43
CA ASP A 231 2.68 -2.28 19.24
C ASP A 231 2.99 -1.48 17.95
N PRO A 232 4.05 -1.85 17.20
CA PRO A 232 4.41 -1.14 15.98
C PRO A 232 3.26 -1.05 14.98
N SER A 233 2.50 -2.13 14.81
CA SER A 233 1.45 -2.20 13.77
C SER A 233 0.32 -1.22 14.02
N LYS A 234 -0.11 -1.05 15.28
CA LYS A 234 -1.11 -0.07 15.69
C LYS A 234 -0.60 1.35 15.52
N THR A 235 0.66 1.59 15.84
CA THR A 235 1.26 2.92 15.63
C THR A 235 1.39 3.24 14.15
N SER A 236 1.75 2.29 13.29
CA SER A 236 1.76 2.44 11.83
C SER A 236 0.38 2.78 11.27
N VAL A 237 -0.66 2.12 11.78
CA VAL A 237 -2.06 2.38 11.41
C VAL A 237 -2.47 3.80 11.79
N LYS A 238 -2.20 4.22 13.04
CA LYS A 238 -2.47 5.59 13.51
C LYS A 238 -1.72 6.62 12.67
N ALA A 239 -0.44 6.37 12.41
CA ALA A 239 0.42 7.24 11.62
C ALA A 239 -0.08 7.38 10.18
N SER A 240 -0.48 6.28 9.54
CA SER A 240 -1.00 6.28 8.17
C SER A 240 -2.36 6.98 8.10
N SER A 241 -3.24 6.71 9.05
CA SER A 241 -4.55 7.39 9.18
C SER A 241 -4.38 8.90 9.36
N ALA A 242 -3.44 9.32 10.22
CA ALA A 242 -3.14 10.73 10.44
C ALA A 242 -2.59 11.42 9.18
N ALA A 243 -1.77 10.73 8.38
CA ALA A 243 -1.26 11.27 7.12
C ALA A 243 -2.38 11.47 6.08
N ILE A 244 -3.33 10.53 6.00
CA ILE A 244 -4.50 10.63 5.12
C ILE A 244 -5.38 11.82 5.53
N LEU A 245 -5.64 11.98 6.83
CA LEU A 245 -6.42 13.13 7.34
C LEU A 245 -5.68 14.46 7.10
N ALA A 246 -4.35 14.49 7.22
CA ALA A 246 -3.55 15.67 6.87
C ALA A 246 -3.67 16.01 5.38
N ARG A 247 -3.56 15.00 4.49
CA ARG A 247 -3.80 15.18 3.05
C ARG A 247 -5.20 15.73 2.79
N LEU A 248 -6.22 15.15 3.42
CA LEU A 248 -7.59 15.61 3.27
C LEU A 248 -7.75 17.08 3.66
N LEU A 249 -7.15 17.52 4.78
CA LEU A 249 -7.19 18.92 5.19
C LEU A 249 -6.54 19.83 4.14
N VAL A 250 -5.39 19.42 3.60
CA VAL A 250 -4.65 20.20 2.58
C VAL A 250 -5.44 20.30 1.28
N MET A 251 -6.09 19.22 0.86
CA MET A 251 -6.79 19.17 -0.41
C MET A 251 -8.22 19.70 -0.35
N ASN A 252 -8.88 19.55 0.80
CA ASN A 252 -10.27 19.94 1.02
C ASN A 252 -10.53 20.20 2.51
N THR A 253 -10.12 21.39 2.96
CA THR A 253 -10.24 21.85 4.35
C THR A 253 -11.67 21.82 4.87
N ASN A 254 -12.64 22.16 4.02
CA ASN A 254 -14.05 22.22 4.40
C ASN A 254 -14.60 20.83 4.77
N SER A 255 -14.23 19.79 4.02
CA SER A 255 -14.69 18.44 4.30
C SER A 255 -14.19 17.91 5.64
N LEU A 256 -12.90 18.10 5.97
CA LEU A 256 -12.40 17.65 7.29
C LEU A 256 -13.02 18.46 8.43
N ALA A 257 -13.20 19.78 8.25
CA ALA A 257 -13.84 20.62 9.26
C ALA A 257 -15.31 20.24 9.51
N GLN A 258 -16.05 19.88 8.45
CA GLN A 258 -17.41 19.35 8.54
C GLN A 258 -17.44 18.01 9.28
N LEU A 259 -16.58 17.07 8.91
CA LEU A 259 -16.48 15.75 9.57
C LEU A 259 -16.13 15.90 11.06
N ALA A 260 -15.19 16.78 11.39
CA ALA A 260 -14.78 17.03 12.77
C ALA A 260 -15.87 17.73 13.62
N SER A 261 -16.85 18.38 12.98
CA SER A 261 -17.97 19.04 13.67
C SER A 261 -19.25 18.19 13.65
N ASP A 262 -19.25 17.07 12.93
CA ASP A 262 -20.44 16.24 12.75
C ASP A 262 -20.79 15.48 14.04
N PRO A 263 -22.07 15.53 14.51
CA PRO A 263 -22.52 14.81 15.69
C PRO A 263 -22.26 13.29 15.64
N SER A 264 -22.28 12.69 14.45
CA SER A 264 -22.01 11.26 14.28
C SER A 264 -20.55 10.90 14.61
N THR A 265 -19.61 11.80 14.32
CA THR A 265 -18.19 11.65 14.71
C THR A 265 -18.05 11.67 16.23
N SER A 266 -18.70 12.62 16.90
CA SER A 266 -18.70 12.71 18.37
C SER A 266 -19.32 11.46 19.01
N LEU A 267 -20.39 10.92 18.42
CA LEU A 267 -21.04 9.70 18.90
C LEU A 267 -20.13 8.47 18.75
N LEU A 268 -19.39 8.36 17.64
CA LEU A 268 -18.41 7.29 17.44
C LEU A 268 -17.25 7.38 18.44
N LEU A 269 -16.76 8.59 18.73
CA LEU A 269 -15.71 8.80 19.73
C LEU A 269 -16.20 8.46 21.15
N GLN A 270 -17.45 8.81 21.47
CA GLN A 270 -18.07 8.43 22.74
C GLN A 270 -18.25 6.91 22.86
N ALA A 271 -18.66 6.24 21.79
CA ALA A 271 -18.78 4.78 21.75
C ALA A 271 -17.41 4.10 21.93
N ALA A 272 -16.34 4.70 21.42
CA ALA A 272 -14.97 4.26 21.62
C ALA A 272 -14.40 4.62 23.01
N SER A 273 -15.20 5.22 23.90
CA SER A 273 -14.77 5.69 25.24
C SER A 273 -13.61 6.70 25.20
N ILE A 274 -13.51 7.49 24.13
CA ILE A 274 -12.49 8.53 23.97
C ILE A 274 -13.10 9.84 24.51
N PRO A 275 -12.60 10.37 25.63
CA PRO A 275 -13.05 11.66 26.12
C PRO A 275 -12.49 12.76 25.21
N VAL A 276 -13.38 13.48 24.53
CA VAL A 276 -12.99 14.61 23.68
C VAL A 276 -13.54 15.89 24.32
N GLN A 277 -12.72 16.51 25.17
CA GLN A 277 -13.01 17.82 25.77
C GLN A 277 -12.67 18.98 24.83
N GLU A 278 -11.72 18.77 23.91
CA GLU A 278 -11.23 19.77 22.96
C GLU A 278 -11.83 19.57 21.56
N ASN A 279 -11.67 20.54 20.68
CA ASN A 279 -12.08 20.39 19.29
C ASN A 279 -11.28 19.24 18.62
N ILE A 280 -11.96 18.35 17.88
CA ILE A 280 -11.33 17.19 17.20
C ILE A 280 -10.13 17.61 16.34
N LEU A 281 -10.21 18.77 15.66
CA LEU A 281 -9.11 19.27 14.83
C LEU A 281 -7.87 19.60 15.67
N LEU A 282 -8.03 20.08 16.91
CA LEU A 282 -6.91 20.35 17.82
C LEU A 282 -6.29 19.06 18.33
N CYS A 283 -7.09 18.03 18.59
CA CYS A 283 -6.54 16.72 18.92
C CYS A 283 -5.75 16.11 17.74
N LEU A 284 -6.19 16.35 16.50
CA LEU A 284 -5.41 15.96 15.31
C LEU A 284 -4.12 16.79 15.18
N VAL A 285 -4.11 18.07 15.54
CA VAL A 285 -2.87 18.89 15.62
C VAL A 285 -1.85 18.21 16.53
N ASP A 286 -2.26 17.79 17.73
CA ASP A 286 -1.35 17.15 18.69
C ASP A 286 -0.70 15.90 18.10
N ILE A 287 -1.51 15.04 17.47
CA ILE A 287 -1.02 13.83 16.79
C ILE A 287 -0.03 14.16 15.68
N TRP A 288 -0.32 15.17 14.87
CA TRP A 288 0.54 15.60 13.77
C TRP A 288 1.85 16.21 14.25
N VAL A 289 1.80 17.02 15.30
CA VAL A 289 2.97 17.61 15.95
C VAL A 289 3.87 16.53 16.54
N ASP A 290 3.30 15.64 17.35
CA ASP A 290 4.03 14.51 17.97
C ASP A 290 4.69 13.64 16.91
N LYS A 291 3.94 13.29 15.86
CA LYS A 291 4.45 12.45 14.77
C LYS A 291 5.72 13.01 14.15
N VAL A 292 5.79 14.31 13.86
CA VAL A 292 6.99 14.92 13.26
C VAL A 292 8.16 14.99 14.25
N HIS A 293 7.89 15.24 15.53
CA HIS A 293 8.93 15.26 16.57
C HIS A 293 9.62 13.91 16.77
N TYR A 294 8.90 12.78 16.64
CA TYR A 294 9.51 11.44 16.65
C TYR A 294 10.56 11.27 15.53
N PHE A 295 10.36 11.87 14.36
CA PHE A 295 11.31 11.80 13.25
C PHE A 295 12.53 12.69 13.45
N ALA A 296 12.36 13.92 13.95
CA ALA A 296 13.49 14.81 14.23
C ALA A 296 14.45 14.16 15.26
N ALA A 297 13.91 13.44 16.25
CA ALA A 297 14.69 12.66 17.20
C ALA A 297 15.41 11.46 16.54
N PHE A 298 14.80 10.81 15.55
CA PHE A 298 15.41 9.71 14.78
C PHE A 298 16.57 10.19 13.90
N ASP A 299 16.40 11.29 13.16
CA ASP A 299 17.44 11.86 12.30
C ASP A 299 18.66 12.28 13.16
N THR A 300 18.41 12.91 14.31
CA THR A 300 19.44 13.27 15.29
C THR A 300 20.14 12.05 15.89
N PHE A 301 19.39 10.99 16.24
CA PHE A 301 19.94 9.76 16.80
C PHE A 301 20.80 9.01 15.77
N THR A 302 20.37 9.00 14.51
CA THR A 302 21.11 8.42 13.39
C THR A 302 22.46 9.10 13.24
N LEU A 303 22.51 10.44 13.21
CA LEU A 303 23.75 11.21 13.21
C LEU A 303 24.65 10.91 14.43
N LEU A 304 24.08 10.78 15.62
CA LEU A 304 24.83 10.43 16.83
C LEU A 304 25.38 8.99 16.82
N THR A 305 24.71 8.05 16.15
CA THR A 305 25.25 6.69 15.94
C THR A 305 26.33 6.64 14.87
N TYR A 306 26.32 7.57 13.90
CA TYR A 306 27.36 7.72 12.89
C TYR A 306 28.56 8.57 13.35
N ALA A 307 28.40 9.35 14.43
CA ALA A 307 29.52 10.01 15.08
C ALA A 307 30.51 8.95 15.62
N PRO A 308 31.83 9.10 15.41
CA PRO A 308 32.81 8.11 15.83
C PRO A 308 32.87 8.03 17.37
N LEU A 309 32.09 7.11 17.94
CA LEU A 309 32.09 6.85 19.38
C LEU A 309 33.40 6.14 19.77
N ARG A 310 34.09 6.74 20.76
CA ARG A 310 35.29 6.17 21.39
C ARG A 310 35.01 4.76 21.91
N GLU A 311 36.01 3.90 21.75
CA GLU A 311 35.98 2.43 21.82
C GLU A 311 35.51 1.79 23.15
N GLU A 312 35.28 2.58 24.19
CA GLU A 312 35.23 2.11 25.59
C GLU A 312 33.82 1.85 26.15
N SER A 313 32.73 2.21 25.45
CA SER A 313 31.35 2.07 25.97
C SER A 313 30.49 0.97 25.29
N ARG A 314 31.11 0.08 24.51
CA ARG A 314 30.45 -0.83 23.54
C ARG A 314 29.51 -1.91 24.09
N GLY A 315 29.52 -2.22 25.39
CA GLY A 315 28.88 -3.46 25.88
C GLY A 315 27.39 -3.39 26.23
N LYS A 316 26.94 -2.33 26.93
CA LYS A 316 25.59 -2.25 27.52
C LYS A 316 24.71 -1.15 26.93
N VAL A 317 25.31 0.00 26.59
CA VAL A 317 24.62 1.11 25.92
C VAL A 317 24.18 0.71 24.51
N PHE A 318 24.98 -0.09 23.82
CA PHE A 318 24.66 -0.61 22.49
C PHE A 318 23.50 -1.59 22.47
N ALA A 319 23.28 -2.42 23.50
CA ALA A 319 22.20 -3.41 23.52
C ALA A 319 20.82 -2.78 23.81
N LEU A 320 20.76 -1.80 24.71
CA LEU A 320 19.56 -0.99 24.97
C LEU A 320 19.30 -0.01 23.82
N GLY A 321 20.36 0.62 23.31
CA GLY A 321 20.34 1.44 22.11
C GLY A 321 19.85 0.65 20.90
N TRP A 322 20.28 -0.59 20.72
CA TRP A 322 19.81 -1.47 19.64
C TRP A 322 18.40 -2.00 19.82
N LYS A 323 17.92 -2.26 21.04
CA LYS A 323 16.50 -2.60 21.24
C LYS A 323 15.59 -1.41 20.90
N LYS A 324 15.96 -0.20 21.32
CA LYS A 324 15.27 1.03 20.91
C LYS A 324 15.44 1.28 19.40
N PHE A 325 16.63 1.09 18.86
CA PHE A 325 16.92 1.23 17.42
C PHE A 325 16.17 0.20 16.60
N TYR A 326 16.00 -1.06 17.02
CA TYR A 326 15.24 -2.08 16.29
C TYR A 326 13.73 -1.81 16.33
N VAL A 327 13.23 -1.22 17.42
CA VAL A 327 11.86 -0.68 17.48
C VAL A 327 11.74 0.53 16.55
N LEU A 328 12.69 1.46 16.57
CA LEU A 328 12.76 2.64 15.68
C LEU A 328 13.04 2.28 14.21
N LEU A 329 13.69 1.15 13.93
CA LEU A 329 14.01 0.69 12.57
C LEU A 329 12.86 -0.13 12.00
N ASN A 330 12.06 -0.81 12.83
CA ASN A 330 10.74 -1.28 12.43
C ASN A 330 9.76 -0.10 12.25
N TYR A 331 9.90 0.96 13.05
CA TYR A 331 9.21 2.24 12.84
C TYR A 331 9.70 2.95 11.56
N ALA A 332 10.97 2.78 11.18
CA ALA A 332 11.56 3.33 9.95
C ALA A 332 11.33 2.46 8.70
N VAL A 333 10.79 1.24 8.84
CA VAL A 333 10.20 0.53 7.70
C VAL A 333 8.90 1.23 7.26
N ASP A 334 8.23 1.96 8.17
CA ASP A 334 7.33 3.06 7.82
C ASP A 334 8.16 4.32 7.57
N ASN A 335 8.91 4.34 6.47
CA ASN A 335 9.44 5.57 5.92
C ASN A 335 8.26 6.53 5.73
N VAL A 336 8.05 7.44 6.67
CA VAL A 336 7.32 8.68 6.43
C VAL A 336 8.18 9.43 5.43
N SER A 337 7.86 9.22 4.17
CA SER A 337 8.52 9.83 3.03
C SER A 337 8.57 11.35 3.24
N SER A 338 9.58 12.01 2.68
CA SER A 338 9.70 13.47 2.71
C SER A 338 8.37 14.16 2.34
N ILE A 339 7.58 13.53 1.46
CA ILE A 339 6.24 13.98 1.10
C ILE A 339 5.23 13.93 2.25
N GLN A 340 5.21 12.90 3.12
CA GLN A 340 4.32 12.88 4.27
C GLN A 340 4.68 13.93 5.33
N LYS A 341 5.98 14.17 5.58
CA LYS A 341 6.44 15.26 6.47
C LYS A 341 5.96 16.61 5.93
N LYS A 342 6.11 16.83 4.62
CA LYS A 342 5.60 18.02 3.91
C LYS A 342 4.08 18.15 4.01
N THR A 343 3.32 17.08 3.78
CA THR A 343 1.86 17.06 3.90
C THR A 343 1.41 17.47 5.28
N ILE A 344 2.03 16.93 6.33
CA ILE A 344 1.70 17.26 7.72
C ILE A 344 2.04 18.73 8.01
N GLY A 345 3.20 19.22 7.57
CA GLY A 345 3.55 20.64 7.71
C GLY A 345 2.55 21.56 7.01
N LEU A 346 2.09 21.20 5.80
CA LEU A 346 1.08 21.96 5.07
C LEU A 346 -0.27 21.93 5.81
N ALA A 347 -0.68 20.78 6.33
CA ALA A 347 -1.91 20.63 7.11
C ALA A 347 -1.88 21.51 8.38
N LEU A 348 -0.80 21.44 9.15
CA LEU A 348 -0.60 22.26 10.35
C LEU A 348 -0.60 23.76 10.02
N SER A 349 0.01 24.15 8.90
CA SER A 349 -0.03 25.52 8.41
C SER A 349 -1.45 25.98 8.06
N ILE A 350 -2.23 25.14 7.38
CA ILE A 350 -3.62 25.45 7.01
C ILE A 350 -4.52 25.55 8.25
N ILE A 351 -4.28 24.77 9.30
CA ILE A 351 -5.03 24.88 10.56
C ILE A 351 -4.98 26.30 11.15
N LEU A 352 -3.87 27.03 10.98
CA LEU A 352 -3.73 28.42 11.45
C LEU A 352 -4.74 29.39 10.80
N THR A 353 -5.31 29.02 9.66
CA THR A 353 -6.31 29.83 8.94
C THR A 353 -7.75 29.53 9.38
N LEU A 354 -7.95 28.49 10.18
CA LEU A 354 -9.25 28.17 10.74
C LEU A 354 -9.60 29.16 11.84
N ARG A 355 -10.88 29.55 11.93
CA ARG A 355 -11.38 30.50 12.94
C ARG A 355 -11.53 29.85 14.33
N LEU A 356 -10.47 29.19 14.79
CA LEU A 356 -10.40 28.49 16.07
C LEU A 356 -9.37 29.19 16.97
N PRO A 357 -9.79 30.02 17.94
CA PRO A 357 -8.86 30.80 18.76
C PRO A 357 -7.88 29.92 19.56
N GLN A 358 -8.31 28.72 19.94
CA GLN A 358 -7.51 27.70 20.65
C GLN A 358 -6.29 27.22 19.85
N VAL A 359 -6.25 27.43 18.52
CA VAL A 359 -5.08 27.09 17.70
C VAL A 359 -3.86 27.92 18.12
N LEU A 360 -4.07 29.15 18.61
CA LEU A 360 -2.98 30.03 19.04
C LEU A 360 -2.21 29.48 20.24
N ASP A 361 -2.86 28.68 21.10
CA ASP A 361 -2.21 28.02 22.24
C ASP A 361 -1.17 26.99 21.79
N LYS A 362 -1.31 26.47 20.55
CA LYS A 362 -0.41 25.50 19.92
C LYS A 362 0.48 26.13 18.83
N LEU A 363 0.46 27.46 18.65
CA LEU A 363 1.15 28.16 17.57
C LEU A 363 2.66 27.86 17.54
N ASP A 364 3.33 27.91 18.68
CA ASP A 364 4.78 27.63 18.81
C ASP A 364 5.13 26.21 18.35
N GLN A 365 4.33 25.22 18.76
CA GLN A 365 4.54 23.81 18.39
C GLN A 365 4.34 23.60 16.89
N ILE A 366 3.25 24.17 16.33
CA ILE A 366 2.95 24.13 14.89
C ILE A 366 4.10 24.71 14.07
N LEU A 367 4.58 25.90 14.45
CA LEU A 367 5.64 26.60 13.73
C LEU A 367 7.00 25.94 13.90
N SER A 368 7.29 25.37 15.07
CA SER A 368 8.48 24.56 15.32
C SER A 368 8.53 23.36 14.37
N VAL A 369 7.42 22.64 14.24
CA VAL A 369 7.29 21.51 13.30
C VAL A 369 7.50 21.98 11.85
N CYS A 370 6.79 23.02 11.41
CA CYS A 370 6.95 23.54 10.05
C CYS A 370 8.39 23.98 9.76
N THR A 371 9.03 24.66 10.71
CA THR A 371 10.43 25.10 10.63
C THR A 371 11.37 23.91 10.50
N SER A 372 11.17 22.86 11.30
CA SER A 372 11.97 21.63 11.24
C SER A 372 11.87 20.93 9.88
N VAL A 373 10.67 20.88 9.29
CA VAL A 373 10.43 20.28 7.97
C VAL A 373 11.06 21.11 6.85
N ILE A 374 10.98 22.45 6.94
CA ILE A 374 11.59 23.36 5.95
C ILE A 374 13.12 23.25 5.99
N LEU A 375 13.73 23.33 7.18
CA LEU A 375 15.18 23.30 7.34
C LEU A 375 15.77 21.90 7.09
N GLY A 376 15.05 20.84 7.48
CA GLY A 376 15.46 19.45 7.26
C GLY A 376 15.42 19.00 5.78
N ARG A 377 14.77 19.78 4.89
CA ARG A 377 14.72 19.50 3.45
C ARG A 377 16.04 19.74 2.71
N ASN A 378 17.01 20.39 3.35
CA ASN A 378 18.30 20.70 2.72
C ASN A 378 19.33 19.55 2.79
N GLU A 379 19.00 18.41 3.40
CA GLU A 379 19.84 17.20 3.45
C GLU A 379 19.14 16.00 2.77
N ASP A 380 18.43 16.24 1.66
CA ASP A 380 17.81 15.18 0.87
C ASP A 380 18.88 14.28 0.21
N LEU A 381 19.38 13.29 0.96
CA LEU A 381 19.77 12.02 0.37
C LEU A 381 18.51 11.44 -0.26
N THR A 382 18.57 11.17 -1.56
CA THR A 382 17.47 10.54 -2.30
C THR A 382 16.95 9.30 -1.54
N GLU A 383 15.65 8.97 -1.63
CA GLU A 383 15.11 7.77 -0.97
C GLU A 383 15.91 6.50 -1.35
N GLU A 384 16.49 6.49 -2.56
CA GLU A 384 17.45 5.49 -3.03
C GLU A 384 18.79 5.49 -2.28
N GLU A 385 19.38 6.66 -2.01
CA GLU A 385 20.60 6.79 -1.22
C GLU A 385 20.37 6.44 0.25
N SER A 386 19.24 6.85 0.85
CA SER A 386 18.88 6.48 2.22
C SER A 386 18.68 4.95 2.37
N ARG A 387 18.05 4.33 1.36
CA ARG A 387 17.96 2.87 1.24
C ARG A 387 19.34 2.25 1.05
N ALA A 388 20.16 2.76 0.12
CA ALA A 388 21.50 2.29 -0.15
C ALA A 388 22.42 2.35 1.09
N ILE A 389 22.30 3.41 1.90
CA ILE A 389 23.05 3.58 3.15
C ILE A 389 22.58 2.57 4.20
N SER A 390 21.27 2.35 4.34
CA SER A 390 20.73 1.29 5.20
C SER A 390 21.20 -0.11 4.76
N TYR A 391 21.22 -0.38 3.45
CA TYR A 391 21.72 -1.62 2.86
C TYR A 391 23.23 -1.81 3.05
N MET A 392 24.02 -0.75 2.89
CA MET A 392 25.48 -0.73 3.12
C MET A 392 25.82 -1.00 4.59
N SER A 393 25.04 -0.46 5.52
CA SER A 393 25.20 -0.67 6.96
C SER A 393 24.86 -2.10 7.39
N ILE A 394 23.78 -2.69 6.85
CA ILE A 394 23.39 -4.09 7.13
C ILE A 394 24.42 -5.06 6.54
N THR A 395 24.88 -4.83 5.31
CA THR A 395 25.91 -5.68 4.68
C THR A 395 27.25 -5.56 5.40
N ASN A 396 27.67 -4.38 5.85
CA ASN A 396 28.90 -4.21 6.63
C ASN A 396 28.81 -4.85 8.04
N TYR A 397 27.64 -4.81 8.67
CA TYR A 397 27.39 -5.49 9.94
C TYR A 397 27.52 -7.02 9.79
N CYS A 398 26.95 -7.60 8.73
CA CYS A 398 27.08 -9.02 8.43
C CYS A 398 28.51 -9.41 7.99
N LYS A 399 29.22 -8.55 7.25
CA LYS A 399 30.63 -8.76 6.85
C LYS A 399 31.60 -8.80 8.04
N LYS A 400 31.27 -8.16 9.17
CA LYS A 400 32.04 -8.21 10.42
C LYS A 400 31.78 -9.48 11.26
N GLY A 401 31.06 -10.47 10.72
CA GLY A 401 30.82 -11.76 11.39
C GLY A 401 29.65 -11.77 12.37
N HIS A 402 28.86 -10.70 12.44
CA HIS A 402 27.66 -10.65 13.28
C HIS A 402 26.44 -11.25 12.58
N VAL A 403 25.63 -12.00 13.34
CA VAL A 403 24.48 -12.76 12.84
C VAL A 403 23.18 -12.10 13.27
N LEU A 404 22.33 -11.73 12.29
CA LEU A 404 20.97 -11.25 12.54
C LEU A 404 20.07 -12.44 12.91
N LYS A 405 19.62 -12.48 14.17
CA LYS A 405 18.67 -13.48 14.67
C LYS A 405 17.28 -12.86 14.73
N LEU A 406 16.33 -13.40 13.97
CA LEU A 406 14.91 -13.03 14.08
C LEU A 406 14.25 -13.73 15.28
N LYS A 407 13.12 -13.17 15.74
CA LYS A 407 12.37 -13.57 16.95
C LYS A 407 11.93 -15.05 17.04
N LYS A 408 12.16 -15.88 16.00
CA LYS A 408 11.89 -17.33 16.01
C LYS A 408 13.14 -18.22 15.90
N GLY A 409 14.32 -17.71 16.24
CA GLY A 409 15.57 -18.51 16.22
C GLY A 409 16.12 -18.77 14.81
N HIS A 410 15.47 -18.27 13.77
CA HIS A 410 15.99 -18.30 12.41
C HIS A 410 17.13 -17.28 12.27
N VAL A 411 18.29 -17.78 11.86
CA VAL A 411 19.45 -16.99 11.47
C VAL A 411 19.27 -16.59 10.01
N LEU A 412 19.23 -15.28 9.71
CA LEU A 412 19.31 -14.84 8.32
C LEU A 412 20.73 -15.12 7.81
N LYS A 413 20.84 -16.08 6.89
CA LYS A 413 22.09 -16.30 6.15
C LYS A 413 22.31 -15.12 5.19
N PRO A 414 23.55 -14.63 5.01
CA PRO A 414 23.85 -13.49 4.14
C PRO A 414 23.27 -13.63 2.71
N LEU A 415 23.19 -14.85 2.19
CA LEU A 415 22.64 -15.14 0.86
C LEU A 415 21.11 -14.91 0.74
N PHE A 416 20.36 -15.00 1.85
CA PHE A 416 18.91 -14.74 1.83
C PHE A 416 18.62 -13.23 1.75
N VAL A 417 19.47 -12.40 2.35
CA VAL A 417 19.42 -10.93 2.18
C VAL A 417 19.72 -10.56 0.73
N MET A 418 20.70 -11.22 0.08
CA MET A 418 20.98 -11.05 -1.35
C MET A 418 19.83 -11.47 -2.27
N SER A 419 19.06 -12.52 -1.92
CA SER A 419 17.90 -12.94 -2.71
C SER A 419 16.71 -11.98 -2.63
N ILE A 420 16.54 -11.28 -1.50
CA ILE A 420 15.55 -10.19 -1.39
C ILE A 420 15.99 -8.98 -2.23
N VAL A 421 17.31 -8.71 -2.28
CA VAL A 421 17.92 -7.63 -3.07
C VAL A 421 17.76 -7.83 -4.58
N ASN A 422 17.83 -9.07 -5.09
CA ASN A 422 17.70 -9.33 -6.53
C ASN A 422 16.24 -9.33 -7.05
N ASN A 423 15.24 -9.36 -6.16
CA ASN A 423 13.82 -9.29 -6.55
C ASN A 423 13.23 -7.87 -6.42
N SER A 424 14.00 -6.88 -5.99
CA SER A 424 13.56 -5.48 -5.89
C SER A 424 14.44 -4.49 -6.64
N GLY A 425 15.33 -4.96 -7.52
CA GLY A 425 16.19 -4.14 -8.35
C GLY A 425 16.28 -4.69 -9.75
N ASP A 426 15.34 -4.30 -10.63
CA ASP A 426 15.67 -4.26 -12.05
C ASP A 426 16.66 -3.13 -12.25
N MET A 427 17.90 -3.54 -12.54
CA MET A 427 19.01 -2.70 -12.96
C MET A 427 18.53 -1.72 -14.02
N SER A 428 18.68 -0.44 -13.72
CA SER A 428 18.65 0.64 -14.68
C SER A 428 19.65 0.35 -15.79
N SER A 429 19.13 0.01 -16.98
CA SER A 429 19.86 0.30 -18.21
C SER A 429 19.63 1.77 -18.52
N SER A 430 20.73 2.53 -18.57
CA SER A 430 20.77 3.88 -19.09
C SER A 430 20.35 3.86 -20.57
N ALA A 431 19.07 4.08 -20.84
CA ALA A 431 18.57 4.30 -22.20
C ALA A 431 18.30 5.80 -22.41
N SER A 432 18.79 6.29 -23.54
CA SER A 432 18.67 7.65 -24.07
C SER A 432 17.22 8.15 -24.18
N PRO A 433 16.99 9.48 -24.20
CA PRO A 433 15.67 10.06 -24.31
C PRO A 433 15.19 10.05 -25.77
N ASP A 434 14.83 8.88 -26.29
CA ASP A 434 14.03 8.78 -27.51
C ASP A 434 13.45 7.37 -27.66
N GLU A 435 12.43 7.05 -26.85
CA GLU A 435 11.55 5.92 -27.11
C GLU A 435 10.17 6.26 -26.57
N SER A 436 9.18 6.28 -27.47
CA SER A 436 7.77 6.60 -27.22
C SER A 436 7.28 5.95 -25.92
N THR A 437 7.10 6.74 -24.87
CA THR A 437 6.91 6.26 -23.50
C THR A 437 5.54 5.58 -23.33
N ILE A 438 5.56 4.24 -23.31
CA ILE A 438 4.38 3.37 -23.24
C ILE A 438 3.83 3.35 -21.80
N PRO A 439 2.52 3.61 -21.54
CA PRO A 439 2.04 3.83 -20.19
C PRO A 439 1.70 2.52 -19.45
N SER A 440 2.69 1.89 -18.82
CA SER A 440 2.48 0.81 -17.84
C SER A 440 1.71 1.31 -16.59
N LYS A 441 1.11 0.41 -15.79
CA LYS A 441 0.52 0.73 -14.48
C LYS A 441 1.47 1.56 -13.60
N GLU A 442 2.75 1.19 -13.59
CA GLU A 442 3.77 1.94 -12.86
C GLU A 442 3.97 3.36 -13.39
N PHE A 443 3.97 3.54 -14.71
CA PHE A 443 4.06 4.86 -15.32
C PHE A 443 2.87 5.74 -14.93
N ARG A 444 1.65 5.20 -14.98
CA ARG A 444 0.43 5.91 -14.54
C ARG A 444 0.48 6.26 -13.04
N LYS A 445 0.93 5.32 -12.19
CA LYS A 445 1.16 5.59 -10.75
C LYS A 445 2.18 6.72 -10.54
N ARG A 446 3.30 6.71 -11.28
CA ARG A 446 4.31 7.78 -11.21
C ARG A 446 3.75 9.12 -11.66
N GLN A 447 2.94 9.16 -12.72
CA GLN A 447 2.26 10.38 -13.17
C GLN A 447 1.28 10.93 -12.13
N ILE A 448 0.47 10.06 -11.50
CA ILE A 448 -0.44 10.47 -10.43
C ILE A 448 0.35 11.05 -9.24
N LYS A 449 1.43 10.38 -8.84
CA LYS A 449 2.34 10.89 -7.79
C LYS A 449 2.95 12.23 -8.18
N PHE A 450 3.45 12.38 -9.41
CA PHE A 450 4.05 13.64 -9.87
C PHE A 450 3.02 14.78 -9.97
N SER A 451 1.79 14.46 -10.36
CA SER A 451 0.68 15.40 -10.50
C SER A 451 0.01 15.76 -9.16
N ASP A 452 0.45 15.15 -8.06
CA ASP A 452 -0.07 15.44 -6.73
C ASP A 452 0.05 16.93 -6.42
N ARG A 453 -1.07 17.57 -6.10
CA ARG A 453 -1.10 19.00 -5.72
C ARG A 453 -0.18 19.29 -4.56
N ILE A 454 -0.01 18.36 -3.63
CA ILE A 454 0.91 18.52 -2.50
C ILE A 454 2.36 18.67 -2.96
N ASN A 455 2.76 17.99 -4.04
CA ASN A 455 4.11 18.14 -4.60
C ASN A 455 4.35 19.55 -5.15
N GLN A 456 3.30 20.19 -5.69
CA GLN A 456 3.35 21.53 -6.27
C GLN A 456 3.34 22.65 -5.22
N LEU A 457 2.81 22.42 -4.02
CA LEU A 457 2.76 23.42 -2.96
C LEU A 457 4.14 23.64 -2.31
N CYS A 458 4.48 24.88 -1.99
CA CYS A 458 5.67 25.22 -1.21
C CYS A 458 5.29 25.41 0.26
N LEU A 459 5.86 24.60 1.16
CA LEU A 459 5.58 24.73 2.59
C LEU A 459 6.02 26.09 3.13
N GLU A 460 7.15 26.62 2.66
CA GLU A 460 7.65 27.95 3.06
C GLU A 460 6.64 29.06 2.74
N ASP A 461 6.09 29.05 1.51
CA ASP A 461 5.15 30.08 1.07
C ASP A 461 3.78 29.91 1.75
N CYS A 462 3.29 28.67 1.88
CA CYS A 462 2.06 28.39 2.61
C CYS A 462 2.13 28.87 4.08
N VAL A 463 3.25 28.64 4.78
CA VAL A 463 3.41 29.11 6.17
C VAL A 463 3.37 30.64 6.24
N LYS A 464 4.01 31.35 5.30
CA LYS A 464 3.97 32.83 5.27
C LYS A 464 2.54 33.35 5.06
N GLU A 465 1.86 32.85 4.03
CA GLU A 465 0.50 33.28 3.68
C GLU A 465 -0.51 32.95 4.78
N ASN A 466 -0.41 31.76 5.36
CA ASN A 466 -1.31 31.30 6.42
C ASN A 466 -1.06 32.05 7.73
N LEU A 467 0.19 32.44 8.04
CA LEU A 467 0.48 33.31 9.19
C LEU A 467 -0.11 34.72 9.01
N GLN A 468 -0.02 35.30 7.81
CA GLN A 468 -0.66 36.59 7.52
C GLN A 468 -2.18 36.50 7.68
N THR A 469 -2.79 35.41 7.19
CA THR A 469 -4.22 35.14 7.34
C THR A 469 -4.60 34.95 8.81
N CYS A 470 -3.81 34.19 9.57
CA CYS A 470 -4.00 33.98 11.01
C CYS A 470 -3.93 35.31 11.78
N ALA A 471 -2.95 36.16 11.46
CA ALA A 471 -2.83 37.50 12.04
C ALA A 471 -4.06 38.37 11.73
N ALA A 472 -4.60 38.29 10.52
CA ALA A 472 -5.81 39.01 10.13
C ALA A 472 -7.08 38.50 10.85
N ILE A 473 -7.16 37.20 11.13
CA ILE A 473 -8.31 36.59 11.82
C ILE A 473 -8.30 36.92 13.32
N HIS A 474 -7.13 36.83 13.97
CA HIS A 474 -7.04 36.87 15.43
C HIS A 474 -6.47 38.16 16.02
N GLY A 475 -5.86 39.03 15.20
CA GLY A 475 -5.40 40.36 15.59
C GLY A 475 -4.43 40.35 16.79
N GLU A 476 -4.81 41.01 17.88
CA GLU A 476 -3.96 41.18 19.06
C GLU A 476 -3.61 39.85 19.75
N LEU A 477 -4.52 38.87 19.74
CA LEU A 477 -4.26 37.55 20.34
C LEU A 477 -3.12 36.83 19.61
N PHE A 478 -3.05 36.97 18.28
CA PHE A 478 -1.95 36.45 17.50
C PHE A 478 -0.62 37.15 17.83
N ASN A 479 -0.64 38.48 17.95
CA ASN A 479 0.57 39.24 18.31
C ASN A 479 1.09 38.86 19.70
N ALA A 480 0.20 38.63 20.66
CA ALA A 480 0.55 38.14 21.99
C ALA A 480 1.17 36.74 21.94
N ALA A 481 0.55 35.80 21.21
CA ALA A 481 1.07 34.46 21.02
C ALA A 481 2.46 34.46 20.36
N MET A 482 2.64 35.22 19.27
CA MET A 482 3.93 35.38 18.59
C MET A 482 5.02 35.98 19.50
N SER A 483 4.65 36.93 20.36
CA SER A 483 5.60 37.56 21.31
C SER A 483 5.99 36.63 22.46
N SER A 484 5.16 35.62 22.75
CA SER A 484 5.41 34.63 23.81
C SER A 484 6.35 33.49 23.39
N MET A 485 6.59 33.33 22.08
CA MET A 485 7.46 32.27 21.56
C MET A 485 8.91 32.46 22.01
N HIS A 486 9.62 31.33 22.20
CA HIS A 486 11.01 31.37 22.63
C HIS A 486 11.90 32.06 21.56
N PRO A 487 12.81 32.97 21.95
CA PRO A 487 13.60 33.76 20.99
C PRO A 487 14.40 32.92 19.97
N SER A 488 14.88 31.74 20.38
CA SER A 488 15.60 30.84 19.47
C SER A 488 14.68 30.19 18.43
N ALA A 489 13.45 29.80 18.81
CA ALA A 489 12.47 29.22 17.91
C ALA A 489 12.01 30.27 16.89
N PHE A 490 11.80 31.51 17.35
CA PHE A 490 11.49 32.63 16.47
C PHE A 490 12.63 32.97 15.50
N ALA A 491 13.89 32.90 15.93
CA ALA A 491 15.04 33.09 15.05
C ALA A 491 15.13 32.00 13.97
N GLN A 492 14.91 30.73 14.34
CA GLN A 492 14.86 29.62 13.39
C GLN A 492 13.71 29.77 12.39
N LEU A 493 12.53 30.20 12.86
CA LEU A 493 11.38 30.49 12.01
C LEU A 493 11.72 31.60 10.99
N LYS A 494 12.34 32.70 11.45
CA LYS A 494 12.80 33.77 10.55
C LYS A 494 13.78 33.27 9.49
N GLN A 495 14.73 32.43 9.90
CA GLN A 495 15.68 31.80 8.99
C GLN A 495 14.98 30.91 7.96
N ALA A 496 14.08 30.02 8.41
CA ALA A 496 13.36 29.09 7.54
C ALA A 496 12.45 29.82 6.54
N LEU A 497 11.80 30.90 6.97
CA LEU A 497 10.93 31.71 6.13
C LEU A 497 11.66 32.84 5.39
N LYS A 498 13.00 32.95 5.51
CA LYS A 498 13.79 34.03 4.90
C LYS A 498 13.21 35.42 5.19
N MET A 499 12.72 35.62 6.41
CA MET A 499 12.18 36.91 6.86
C MET A 499 13.33 37.85 7.25
N PRO A 500 13.18 39.16 7.03
CA PRO A 500 14.17 40.16 7.42
C PRO A 500 14.35 40.31 8.93
#